data_AF-A0A1S9PHV7-F1
#
_entry.id   AF-A0A1S9PHV7-F1
#
_cell.length_a   1.000
_cell.length_b   1.000
_cell.length_c   1.000
_cell.angle_alpha   90.00
_cell.angle_beta   90.00
_cell.angle_gamma   90.00
#
_symmetry.space_group_name_H-M   'P 1'
#
loop_
_entity.id
_entity.type
_entity.pdbx_description
1 polymer ?
#
loop_
_entity_poly.entity_id
_entity_poly.type
_entity_poly.pdbx_seq_one_letter_code
_entity_poly.pdbx_strand_id
1 'polypeptide(L)'
;MKKNKLKVLIKSARKAATQSIRASLAIQLKETAEKLGATSKKTNKEIEKAAKSLAKKIAAQIKVDKGAVAKAAEAAEAKAVAEKPAAAEPAKATATKAPKVAKPEAEKASA
;
A
#
# COMPACT_ATOMS: atom_id res chain seq x y z
N MET A 1 -9.66 10.06 -19.17
CA MET A 1 -9.71 9.14 -18.00
C MET A 1 -11.05 8.42 -17.85
N LYS A 2 -11.10 7.07 -17.82
CA LYS A 2 -12.35 6.34 -17.51
C LYS A 2 -12.77 6.67 -16.07
N LYS A 3 -14.00 7.18 -15.86
CA LYS A 3 -14.56 7.63 -14.55
C LYS A 3 -14.29 6.67 -13.38
N ASN A 4 -14.15 5.38 -13.65
CA ASN A 4 -13.84 4.35 -12.65
C ASN A 4 -12.42 4.49 -12.05
N LYS A 5 -11.39 4.82 -12.83
CA LYS A 5 -10.01 5.02 -12.31
C LYS A 5 -9.96 6.18 -11.30
N LEU A 6 -10.61 7.30 -11.61
CA LEU A 6 -10.68 8.46 -10.70
C LEU A 6 -11.40 8.13 -9.40
N LYS A 7 -12.51 7.40 -9.46
CA LYS A 7 -13.22 6.94 -8.25
C LYS A 7 -12.33 6.06 -7.36
N VAL A 8 -11.55 5.17 -7.97
CA VAL A 8 -10.60 4.30 -7.25
C VAL A 8 -9.49 5.12 -6.59
N LEU A 9 -8.90 6.07 -7.31
CA LEU A 9 -7.87 6.97 -6.77
C LEU A 9 -8.38 7.79 -5.58
N ILE A 10 -9.57 8.40 -5.72
CA ILE A 10 -10.19 9.17 -4.64
C ILE A 10 -10.48 8.27 -3.42
N LYS A 11 -10.99 7.06 -3.65
CA LYS A 11 -11.26 6.10 -2.57
C LYS A 11 -9.98 5.68 -1.86
N SER A 12 -8.90 5.44 -2.61
CA SER A 12 -7.58 5.11 -2.07
C SER A 12 -7.04 6.25 -1.22
N ALA A 13 -7.06 7.49 -1.73
CA ALA A 13 -6.62 8.68 -1.01
C ALA A 13 -7.41 8.89 0.30
N ARG A 14 -8.74 8.75 0.26
CA ARG A 14 -9.58 8.82 1.48
C ARG A 14 -9.23 7.73 2.48
N LYS A 15 -8.94 6.51 2.02
CA LYS A 15 -8.54 5.40 2.89
C LYS A 15 -7.19 5.68 3.56
N ALA A 16 -6.21 6.17 2.80
CA ALA A 16 -4.90 6.56 3.32
C ALA A 16 -5.02 7.69 4.36
N ALA A 17 -5.78 8.74 4.04
CA ALA A 17 -6.07 9.83 4.97
C ALA A 17 -6.74 9.31 6.26
N THR A 18 -7.74 8.43 6.14
CA THR A 18 -8.39 7.80 7.31
C THR A 18 -7.39 7.07 8.20
N GLN A 19 -6.45 6.31 7.61
CA GLN A 19 -5.45 5.58 8.38
C GLN A 19 -4.44 6.51 9.05
N SER A 20 -3.96 7.52 8.33
CA SER A 20 -3.03 8.52 8.87
C SER A 20 -3.67 9.29 10.04
N ILE A 21 -4.89 9.80 9.87
CA ILE A 21 -5.64 10.50 10.93
C ILE A 21 -5.85 9.58 12.13
N ARG A 22 -6.27 8.33 11.91
CA ARG A 22 -6.46 7.36 12.99
C ARG A 22 -5.17 7.14 13.78
N ALA A 23 -4.05 6.92 13.09
CA ALA A 23 -2.77 6.66 13.72
C ALA A 23 -2.31 7.86 14.55
N SER A 24 -2.36 9.07 13.97
CA SER A 24 -1.98 10.31 14.65
C SER A 24 -2.83 10.56 15.91
N LEU A 25 -4.16 10.44 15.81
CA LEU A 25 -5.07 10.61 16.95
C LEU A 25 -4.80 9.57 18.05
N ALA A 26 -4.60 8.30 17.66
CA ALA A 26 -4.34 7.25 18.63
C ALA A 26 -3.01 7.46 19.36
N ILE A 27 -1.96 7.91 18.66
CA ILE A 27 -0.66 8.22 19.26
C ILE A 27 -0.80 9.38 20.25
N GLN A 28 -1.34 10.52 19.80
CA GLN A 28 -1.48 11.71 20.65
C GLN A 28 -2.30 11.45 21.92
N LEU A 29 -3.41 10.70 21.79
CA LEU A 29 -4.26 10.35 22.93
C LEU A 29 -3.58 9.34 23.86
N LYS A 30 -2.80 8.39 23.33
CA LYS A 30 -2.03 7.44 24.16
C LYS A 30 -0.91 8.14 24.91
N GLU A 31 -0.14 9.01 24.25
CA GLU A 31 0.91 9.81 24.88
C GLU A 31 0.34 10.71 25.99
N THR A 32 -0.84 11.29 25.76
CA THR A 32 -1.53 12.10 26.79
C THR A 32 -2.00 11.22 27.95
N ALA A 33 -2.56 10.04 27.66
CA ALA A 33 -2.97 9.09 28.69
C ALA A 33 -1.77 8.57 29.53
N GLU A 34 -0.61 8.36 28.89
CA GLU A 34 0.64 8.00 29.55
C GLU A 34 1.09 9.09 30.52
N LYS A 35 1.12 10.35 30.07
CA LYS A 35 1.48 11.50 30.90
C LYS A 35 0.55 11.69 32.10
N LEU A 36 -0.72 11.29 31.97
CA LEU A 36 -1.73 11.38 33.01
C LEU A 36 -1.84 10.11 33.89
N GLY A 37 -1.01 9.10 33.65
CA GLY A 37 -1.07 7.82 34.38
C GLY A 37 -2.34 7.00 34.12
N ALA A 38 -3.09 7.30 33.06
CA ALA A 38 -4.35 6.66 32.70
C ALA A 38 -4.17 5.48 31.72
N THR A 39 -2.94 4.98 31.58
CA THR A 39 -2.60 3.89 30.66
C THR A 39 -3.07 2.54 31.19
N SER A 40 -4.24 2.13 30.72
CA SER A 40 -4.73 0.77 30.89
C SER A 40 -5.04 0.13 29.53
N LYS A 41 -5.06 -1.21 29.48
CA LYS A 41 -5.48 -1.95 28.29
C LYS A 41 -6.88 -1.55 27.82
N LYS A 42 -7.77 -1.21 28.76
CA LYS A 42 -9.14 -0.75 28.47
C LYS A 42 -9.13 0.65 27.84
N THR A 43 -8.42 1.59 28.46
CA THR A 43 -8.24 2.96 27.94
C THR A 43 -7.67 2.94 26.53
N ASN A 44 -6.60 2.16 26.29
CA ASN A 44 -5.98 2.06 24.97
C ASN A 44 -6.94 1.51 23.91
N LYS A 45 -7.77 0.52 24.26
CA LYS A 45 -8.77 -0.04 23.35
C LYS A 45 -9.89 0.95 23.04
N GLU A 46 -10.29 1.77 24.01
CA GLU A 46 -11.27 2.84 23.82
C GLU A 46 -10.72 3.97 22.95
N ILE A 47 -9.48 4.41 23.20
CA ILE A 47 -8.77 5.38 22.35
C ILE A 47 -8.73 4.90 20.90
N GLU A 48 -8.37 3.64 20.66
CA GLU A 48 -8.32 3.11 19.29
C GLU A 48 -9.68 3.04 18.59
N LYS A 49 -10.74 2.68 19.33
CA LYS A 49 -12.11 2.67 18.79
C LYS A 49 -12.59 4.09 18.48
N ALA A 50 -12.37 5.03 19.40
CA ALA A 50 -12.75 6.43 19.24
C ALA A 50 -11.99 7.09 18.10
N ALA A 51 -10.66 6.90 18.03
CA ALA A 51 -9.82 7.40 16.94
C ALA A 51 -10.27 6.84 15.58
N LYS A 52 -10.63 5.55 15.51
CA LYS A 52 -11.16 4.93 14.28
C LYS A 52 -12.51 5.53 13.86
N SER A 53 -13.40 5.77 14.82
CA SER A 53 -14.70 6.42 14.61
C SER A 53 -14.52 7.84 14.07
N LEU A 54 -13.70 8.64 14.75
CA LEU A 54 -13.44 10.04 14.39
C LEU A 54 -12.78 10.15 13.01
N ALA A 55 -11.74 9.35 12.76
CA ALA A 55 -11.04 9.36 11.48
C ALA A 55 -11.98 9.07 10.29
N LYS A 56 -12.94 8.16 10.46
CA LYS A 56 -13.96 7.89 9.42
C LYS A 56 -14.87 9.09 9.18
N LYS A 57 -15.32 9.76 10.24
CA LYS A 57 -16.17 10.96 10.13
C LYS A 57 -15.44 12.09 9.42
N ILE A 58 -14.18 12.33 9.80
CA ILE A 58 -13.33 13.35 9.17
C ILE A 58 -13.12 13.00 7.70
N ALA A 59 -12.69 11.78 7.39
CA ALA A 59 -12.42 11.36 6.01
C ALA A 59 -13.66 11.41 5.09
N ALA A 60 -14.86 11.23 5.64
CA ALA A 60 -16.12 11.37 4.90
C ALA A 60 -16.40 12.83 4.51
N GLN A 61 -15.99 13.78 5.36
CA GLN A 61 -16.18 15.22 5.14
C GLN A 61 -15.12 15.84 4.22
N ILE A 62 -14.01 15.13 3.94
CA ILE A 62 -12.98 15.61 3.01
C ILE A 62 -13.58 15.74 1.61
N LYS A 63 -13.82 17.00 1.19
CA LYS A 63 -14.15 17.36 -0.19
C LYS A 63 -12.90 17.17 -1.04
N VAL A 64 -12.95 16.20 -1.94
CA VAL A 64 -11.87 15.92 -2.89
C VAL A 64 -12.27 16.56 -4.22
N ASP A 65 -11.46 17.52 -4.68
CA ASP A 65 -11.63 18.14 -5.99
C ASP A 65 -11.34 17.11 -7.09
N LYS A 66 -12.40 16.66 -7.76
CA LYS A 66 -12.30 15.63 -8.81
C LYS A 66 -11.59 16.15 -10.06
N GLY A 67 -11.68 17.45 -10.34
CA GLY A 67 -11.05 18.09 -11.50
C GLY A 67 -9.53 18.19 -11.32
N ALA A 68 -9.08 18.58 -10.13
CA ALA A 68 -7.67 18.60 -9.77
C ALA A 68 -7.06 17.19 -9.82
N VAL A 69 -7.76 16.19 -9.28
CA VAL A 69 -7.30 14.78 -9.33
C VAL A 69 -7.24 14.26 -10.77
N ALA A 70 -8.19 14.65 -11.63
CA ALA A 70 -8.19 14.28 -13.04
C ALA A 70 -7.01 14.89 -13.79
N LYS A 71 -6.77 16.20 -13.63
CA LYS A 71 -5.63 16.91 -14.26
C LYS A 71 -4.29 16.36 -13.79
N ALA A 72 -4.13 16.11 -12.48
CA ALA A 72 -2.91 15.54 -11.92
C ALA A 72 -2.65 14.11 -12.42
N ALA A 73 -3.70 13.28 -12.53
CA ALA A 73 -3.57 11.93 -13.06
C ALA A 73 -3.21 11.94 -14.56
N GLU A 74 -3.75 12.87 -15.35
CA GLU A 74 -3.48 12.96 -16.79
C GLU A 74 -2.03 13.45 -17.04
N ALA A 75 -1.56 14.40 -16.24
CA ALA A 75 -0.15 14.82 -16.25
C ALA A 75 0.80 13.69 -15.84
N ALA A 76 0.40 12.82 -14.90
CA ALA A 76 1.21 11.67 -14.49
C ALA A 76 1.24 10.55 -15.57
N GLU A 77 0.11 10.30 -16.23
CA GLU A 77 0.03 9.31 -17.33
C GLU A 77 0.84 9.79 -18.55
N ALA A 78 0.86 11.10 -18.84
CA ALA A 78 1.70 11.70 -19.89
C ALA A 78 3.21 11.57 -19.60
N LYS A 79 3.63 11.73 -18.34
CA LYS A 79 5.04 11.52 -17.94
C LYS A 79 5.46 10.04 -17.99
N ALA A 80 4.57 9.12 -17.62
CA ALA A 80 4.85 7.69 -17.66
C ALA A 80 5.02 7.12 -19.09
N VAL A 81 4.43 7.77 -20.10
CA VAL A 81 4.60 7.39 -21.51
C VAL A 81 5.91 7.95 -22.10
N ALA A 82 6.38 9.10 -21.61
CA ALA A 82 7.63 9.71 -22.06
C ALA A 82 8.90 9.01 -21.53
N GLU A 83 8.79 8.24 -20.44
CA GLU A 83 9.94 7.61 -19.77
C GLU A 83 10.05 6.10 -20.03
N LYS A 84 9.22 5.51 -20.89
CA LYS A 84 9.39 4.10 -21.26
C LYS A 84 10.60 4.01 -22.21
N PRO A 85 11.75 3.43 -21.81
CA PRO A 85 12.79 3.11 -22.78
C PRO A 85 12.18 2.11 -23.74
N ALA A 86 12.40 2.31 -25.04
CA ALA A 86 12.14 1.29 -26.04
C ALA A 86 12.94 0.04 -25.64
N ALA A 87 12.26 -0.90 -24.99
CA ALA A 87 12.81 -2.21 -24.72
C ALA A 87 12.99 -2.88 -26.08
N ALA A 88 14.26 -3.04 -26.46
CA ALA A 88 14.71 -3.76 -27.62
C ALA A 88 13.99 -5.12 -27.73
N GLU A 89 13.67 -5.48 -28.97
CA GLU A 89 13.17 -6.80 -29.34
C GLU A 89 13.99 -7.91 -28.66
N PRO A 90 13.36 -8.90 -28.01
CA PRO A 90 14.08 -10.08 -27.58
C PRO A 90 14.44 -10.91 -28.81
N ALA A 91 15.72 -10.86 -29.19
CA ALA A 91 16.31 -11.81 -30.12
C ALA A 91 16.04 -13.25 -29.61
N LYS A 92 15.52 -14.09 -30.50
CA LYS A 92 15.31 -15.54 -30.33
C LYS A 92 16.52 -16.19 -29.66
N ALA A 93 16.34 -16.68 -28.43
CA ALA A 93 17.21 -17.70 -27.86
C ALA A 93 16.75 -19.07 -28.38
N THR A 94 17.51 -19.61 -29.33
CA THR A 94 17.42 -20.97 -29.84
C THR A 94 17.67 -21.98 -28.71
N ALA A 95 16.81 -23.00 -28.66
CA ALA A 95 16.93 -24.15 -27.79
C ALA A 95 18.22 -24.92 -28.04
N THR A 96 18.97 -25.23 -26.98
CA THR A 96 20.03 -26.24 -27.03
C THR A 96 19.87 -27.21 -25.86
N LYS A 97 19.59 -28.45 -26.27
CA LYS A 97 19.54 -29.75 -25.58
C LYS A 97 20.16 -29.87 -24.18
N ALA A 98 19.39 -30.51 -23.32
CA ALA A 98 19.85 -31.27 -22.16
C ALA A 98 20.83 -32.40 -22.54
N PRO A 99 21.73 -32.80 -21.63
CA PRO A 99 22.13 -34.19 -21.51
C PRO A 99 21.63 -34.79 -20.18
N LYS A 100 20.95 -35.91 -20.34
CA LYS A 100 20.48 -36.85 -19.33
C LYS A 100 21.58 -37.90 -19.12
N VAL A 101 22.23 -37.93 -17.96
CA VAL A 101 23.06 -39.05 -17.45
C VAL A 101 23.23 -38.82 -15.94
N ALA A 102 23.20 -39.75 -15.00
CA ALA A 102 22.59 -41.06 -14.79
C ALA A 102 22.73 -41.31 -13.26
N LYS A 103 21.75 -41.97 -12.64
CA LYS A 103 21.83 -42.51 -11.27
C LYS A 103 22.78 -43.74 -11.31
N PRO A 104 23.67 -43.96 -10.32
CA PRO A 104 23.38 -44.80 -9.13
C PRO A 104 23.96 -44.16 -7.84
N GLU A 105 23.30 -44.14 -6.68
CA GLU A 105 23.03 -45.22 -5.70
C GLU A 105 24.28 -45.78 -4.97
N ALA A 106 24.15 -45.90 -3.63
CA ALA A 106 25.10 -46.34 -2.59
C ALA A 106 26.10 -45.24 -2.10
N GLU A 107 26.41 -45.04 -0.81
CA GLU A 107 26.30 -45.89 0.37
C GLU A 107 26.35 -45.02 1.66
N LYS A 108 25.97 -45.64 2.78
CA LYS A 108 25.85 -45.13 4.16
C LYS A 108 27.19 -44.70 4.81
N ALA A 109 27.00 -44.14 6.02
CA ALA A 109 27.89 -44.06 7.21
C ALA A 109 28.38 -42.62 7.48
N SER A 110 27.90 -41.90 8.50
CA SER A 110 28.02 -42.10 9.97
C SER A 110 29.45 -42.38 10.43
N ALA A 111 30.09 -41.35 10.98
CA ALA A 111 30.77 -41.34 12.28
C ALA A 111 31.03 -39.88 12.68
#